data_AF-A0A556PYG8-F1
#
_entry.id   AF-A0A556PYG8-F1
#
_cell.length_a   1.000
_cell.length_b   1.000
_cell.length_c   1.000
_cell.angle_alpha   90.00
_cell.angle_beta   90.00
_cell.angle_gamma   90.00
#
_symmetry.space_group_name_H-M   'P 1'
#
loop_
_entity.id
_entity.type
_entity.pdbx_description
1 polymer ?
#
loop_
_entity_poly.entity_id
_entity_poly.type
_entity_poly.pdbx_seq_one_letter_code
_entity_poly.pdbx_strand_id
1 'polypeptide(L)'
;MNFLINVKNSIQLPKKEALFRLNRVSMRDTMVYALIFTFILVLPDIFHAFKSYQEVDYFGMPRELYFIQLIILYPATIFLFVVIGLSVLSGLAVILRNLLHRKLAYQQLWKMTAFSLTIPMIFYLIFRIFQIETVWINLLPLMIYFFLITKMILVFPRVK
;
A
#
# COMPACT_ATOMS: atom_id res chain seq x y z
N MET A 1 -5.34 17.47 4.61
CA MET A 1 -5.45 16.27 3.76
C MET A 1 -6.89 15.77 3.78
N ASN A 2 -7.56 15.69 2.63
CA ASN A 2 -8.91 15.10 2.56
C ASN A 2 -8.78 13.59 2.32
N PHE A 3 -8.49 12.82 3.38
CA PHE A 3 -8.21 11.38 3.30
C PHE A 3 -9.30 10.60 2.54
N LEU A 4 -10.57 10.81 2.89
CA LEU A 4 -11.71 10.14 2.26
C LEU A 4 -11.81 10.41 0.76
N ILE A 5 -11.49 11.64 0.33
CA ILE A 5 -11.46 12.00 -1.10
C ILE A 5 -10.34 11.24 -1.81
N ASN A 6 -9.17 11.11 -1.18
CA ASN A 6 -8.06 10.34 -1.74
C ASN A 6 -8.40 8.86 -1.84
N VAL A 7 -8.99 8.25 -0.80
CA VAL A 7 -9.49 6.86 -0.85
C VAL A 7 -10.49 6.68 -2.00
N LYS A 8 -11.48 7.58 -2.11
CA LYS A 8 -12.46 7.54 -3.20
C LYS A 8 -11.79 7.59 -4.58
N ASN A 9 -10.83 8.48 -4.78
CA ASN A 9 -10.09 8.57 -6.03
C ASN A 9 -9.20 7.33 -6.27
N SER A 10 -8.59 6.75 -5.23
CA SER A 10 -7.77 5.53 -5.34
C SER A 10 -8.58 4.34 -5.85
N ILE A 11 -9.81 4.16 -5.35
CA ILE A 11 -10.73 3.11 -5.80
C ILE A 11 -11.18 3.34 -7.25
N GLN A 12 -11.18 4.59 -7.72
CA GLN A 12 -11.55 4.94 -9.10
C GLN A 12 -10.41 4.76 -10.11
N LEU A 13 -9.20 4.37 -9.70
CA LEU A 13 -8.11 4.13 -10.63
C LEU A 13 -8.47 2.96 -11.59
N PRO A 14 -8.09 3.04 -12.89
CA PRO A 14 -7.18 4.00 -13.51
C PRO A 14 -7.87 5.19 -14.21
N LYS A 15 -9.09 5.60 -13.79
CA LYS A 15 -9.80 6.73 -14.42
C LYS A 15 -8.90 7.99 -14.45
N LYS A 16 -8.82 8.63 -15.63
CA LYS A 16 -7.91 9.77 -15.88
C LYS A 16 -8.10 10.91 -14.87
N GLU A 17 -9.35 11.28 -14.58
CA GLU A 17 -9.66 12.34 -13.62
C GLU A 17 -9.14 12.03 -12.21
N ALA A 18 -9.39 10.81 -11.73
CA ALA A 18 -8.91 10.36 -10.43
C ALA A 18 -7.37 10.34 -10.37
N LEU A 19 -6.72 9.82 -11.42
CA LEU A 19 -5.27 9.80 -11.56
C LEU A 19 -4.67 11.22 -11.47
N PHE A 20 -5.20 12.19 -12.22
CA PHE A 20 -4.67 13.55 -12.19
C PHE A 20 -4.94 14.27 -10.86
N ARG A 21 -6.09 14.02 -10.21
CA ARG A 21 -6.38 14.54 -8.86
C ARG A 21 -5.38 14.00 -7.84
N LEU A 22 -5.14 12.69 -7.83
CA LEU A 22 -4.18 12.04 -6.94
C LEU A 22 -2.75 12.50 -7.18
N ASN A 23 -2.36 12.70 -8.45
CA ASN A 23 -1.03 13.21 -8.78
C ASN A 23 -0.81 14.69 -8.41
N ARG A 24 -1.87 15.45 -8.11
CA ARG A 24 -1.76 16.81 -7.55
C ARG A 24 -1.60 16.82 -6.02
N VAL A 25 -1.87 15.71 -5.35
CA VAL A 25 -1.65 15.57 -3.91
C VAL A 25 -0.16 15.73 -3.61
N SER A 26 0.14 16.42 -2.50
CA SER A 26 1.51 16.64 -2.03
C SER A 26 2.16 15.32 -1.62
N MET A 27 3.49 15.21 -1.74
CA MET A 27 4.19 13.99 -1.34
C MET A 27 4.00 13.68 0.15
N ARG A 28 3.99 14.72 0.99
CA ARG A 28 3.70 14.61 2.42
C ARG A 28 2.34 13.95 2.65
N ASP A 29 1.29 14.44 1.98
CA ASP A 29 -0.05 13.89 2.16
C ASP A 29 -0.18 12.48 1.58
N THR A 30 0.58 12.13 0.53
CA THR A 30 0.68 10.74 0.05
C THR A 30 1.36 9.82 1.06
N MET A 31 2.43 10.27 1.73
CA MET A 31 3.07 9.50 2.79
C MET A 31 2.14 9.30 3.99
N VAL A 32 1.40 10.35 4.39
CA VAL A 32 0.39 10.25 5.45
C VAL A 32 -0.74 9.31 5.04
N TYR A 33 -1.18 9.34 3.78
CA TYR A 33 -2.15 8.37 3.25
C TYR A 33 -1.63 6.93 3.39
N ALA A 34 -0.40 6.66 2.93
CA ALA A 34 0.20 5.34 3.04
C ALA A 34 0.32 4.89 4.50
N LEU A 35 0.74 5.79 5.40
CA LEU A 35 0.82 5.52 6.84
C LEU A 35 -0.52 5.10 7.42
N ILE A 36 -1.57 5.91 7.22
CA ILE A 36 -2.92 5.60 7.73
C ILE A 36 -3.44 4.29 7.13
N PHE A 37 -3.22 4.08 5.83
CA PHE A 37 -3.63 2.85 5.17
C PHE A 37 -2.91 1.62 5.74
N THR A 38 -1.60 1.73 6.01
CA THR A 38 -0.82 0.69 6.70
C THR A 38 -1.37 0.40 8.09
N PHE A 39 -1.67 1.43 8.89
CA PHE A 39 -2.28 1.22 10.20
C PHE A 39 -3.59 0.43 10.10
N ILE A 40 -4.46 0.78 9.14
CA ILE A 40 -5.71 0.05 8.91
C ILE A 40 -5.45 -1.43 8.56
N LEU A 41 -4.47 -1.71 7.71
CA LEU A 41 -4.13 -3.07 7.32
C LEU A 41 -3.58 -3.92 8.47
N VAL A 42 -2.88 -3.30 9.42
CA VAL A 42 -2.23 -3.98 10.54
C VAL A 42 -3.17 -4.17 11.75
N LEU A 43 -4.28 -3.45 11.82
CA LEU A 43 -5.24 -3.56 12.92
C LEU A 43 -5.68 -5.00 13.22
N PRO A 44 -6.07 -5.85 12.24
CA PRO A 44 -6.46 -7.22 12.52
C PRO A 44 -5.35 -8.01 13.21
N ASP A 45 -4.10 -7.83 12.78
CA ASP A 45 -2.93 -8.49 13.37
C ASP A 45 -2.72 -8.12 14.83
N ILE A 46 -2.88 -6.83 15.13
CA ILE A 46 -2.82 -6.32 16.50
C ILE A 46 -3.93 -6.98 17.33
N PHE A 47 -5.18 -6.98 16.85
CA PHE A 47 -6.29 -7.61 17.57
C PHE A 47 -6.08 -9.10 17.84
N HIS A 48 -5.55 -9.85 16.88
CA HIS A 48 -5.22 -11.26 17.06
C HIS A 48 -4.09 -11.45 18.09
N ALA A 49 -3.02 -10.66 18.00
CA ALA A 49 -1.91 -10.70 18.93
C ALA A 49 -2.35 -10.40 20.38
N PHE A 50 -3.23 -9.41 20.57
CA PHE A 50 -3.81 -9.09 21.87
C PHE A 50 -4.58 -10.27 22.49
N LYS A 51 -5.35 -11.01 21.69
CA LYS A 51 -6.07 -12.20 22.17
C LYS A 51 -5.12 -13.33 22.54
N SER A 52 -4.16 -13.63 21.66
CA SER A 52 -3.22 -14.74 21.87
C SER A 52 -2.30 -14.52 23.08
N TYR A 53 -1.95 -13.28 23.41
CA TYR A 53 -1.18 -12.97 24.62
C TYR A 53 -1.94 -13.27 25.92
N GLN A 54 -3.27 -13.18 25.93
CA GLN A 54 -4.08 -13.53 27.11
C GLN A 54 -4.14 -15.04 27.35
N GLU A 55 -3.94 -15.84 26.31
CA GLU A 55 -4.08 -17.30 26.34
C GLU A 55 -2.76 -18.04 26.53
N VAL A 56 -1.64 -17.44 26.12
CA VAL A 56 -0.32 -18.04 26.15
C VAL A 56 0.59 -17.23 27.06
N ASP A 57 1.13 -17.87 28.10
CA ASP A 57 2.13 -17.29 28.99
C ASP A 57 3.43 -17.10 28.18
N TYR A 58 3.51 -16.00 27.43
CA TYR A 58 4.58 -15.72 26.48
C TYR A 58 5.90 -15.45 27.24
N PHE A 59 6.68 -16.51 27.43
CA PHE A 59 8.13 -16.52 27.60
C PHE A 59 8.72 -15.51 28.62
N GLY A 60 8.05 -15.28 29.75
CA GLY A 60 8.60 -14.43 30.81
C GLY A 60 8.86 -12.97 30.40
N MET A 61 8.29 -12.51 29.27
CA MET A 61 8.42 -11.13 28.84
C MET A 61 7.48 -10.25 29.68
N PRO A 62 7.98 -9.17 30.31
CA PRO A 62 7.13 -8.19 30.97
C PRO A 62 6.05 -7.68 30.02
N ARG A 63 4.81 -7.65 30.50
CA ARG A 63 3.61 -7.27 29.74
C ARG A 63 3.75 -5.91 29.08
N GLU A 64 4.42 -4.99 29.76
CA GLU A 64 4.68 -3.63 29.32
C GLU A 64 5.55 -3.61 28.06
N LEU A 65 6.61 -4.43 28.05
CA LEU A 65 7.50 -4.53 26.90
C LEU A 65 6.81 -5.17 25.69
N TYR A 66 5.95 -6.17 25.91
CA TYR A 66 5.13 -6.76 24.87
C TYR A 66 4.20 -5.72 24.22
N PHE A 67 3.50 -4.91 25.01
CA PHE A 67 2.61 -3.87 24.47
C PHE A 67 3.36 -2.75 23.76
N ILE A 68 4.53 -2.35 24.27
CA ILE A 68 5.40 -1.39 23.57
C ILE A 68 5.81 -1.96 22.20
N GLN A 69 6.22 -3.22 22.14
CA GLN A 69 6.58 -3.87 20.89
C GLN A 69 5.38 -3.94 19.93
N LEU A 70 4.20 -4.32 20.42
CA LEU A 70 3.01 -4.52 19.60
C LEU A 70 2.39 -3.21 19.08
N ILE A 71 2.33 -2.16 19.92
CA ILE A 71 1.64 -0.90 19.58
C ILE A 71 2.59 0.08 18.89
N ILE A 72 3.86 0.11 19.27
CA ILE A 72 4.83 1.09 18.76
C ILE A 72 5.73 0.46 17.71
N LEU A 73 6.50 -0.56 18.08
CA LEU A 73 7.57 -1.07 17.21
C LEU A 73 7.02 -1.80 15.99
N TYR A 74 5.95 -2.58 16.15
CA TYR A 74 5.40 -3.38 15.06
C TYR A 74 4.79 -2.51 13.94
N PRO A 75 3.88 -1.55 14.20
CA PRO A 75 3.40 -0.65 13.15
C PRO A 75 4.51 0.21 12.54
N ALA A 76 5.46 0.69 13.35
CA ALA A 76 6.59 1.47 12.85
C ALA A 76 7.47 0.65 11.88
N THR A 77 7.77 -0.60 12.24
CA THR A 77 8.56 -1.52 11.41
C THR A 77 7.82 -1.85 10.12
N ILE A 78 6.52 -2.16 10.19
CA ILE A 78 5.72 -2.43 8.99
C ILE A 78 5.68 -1.21 8.09
N PHE A 79 5.50 0.00 8.65
CA PHE A 79 5.49 1.21 7.85
C PHE A 79 6.82 1.43 7.11
N LEU A 80 7.97 1.15 7.73
CA LEU A 80 9.27 1.19 7.05
C LEU A 80 9.32 0.21 5.89
N PHE A 81 8.88 -1.04 6.10
CA PHE A 81 8.79 -2.03 5.02
C PHE A 81 7.84 -1.60 3.90
N VAL A 82 6.72 -0.97 4.23
CA VAL A 82 5.80 -0.42 3.22
C VAL A 82 6.47 0.68 2.41
N VAL A 83 7.17 1.63 3.03
CA VAL A 83 7.89 2.70 2.29
C VAL A 83 8.99 2.13 1.40
N ILE A 84 9.72 1.11 1.87
CA ILE A 84 10.71 0.38 1.06
C ILE A 84 10.00 -0.32 -0.11
N GLY A 85 8.93 -1.06 0.14
CA GLY A 85 8.14 -1.75 -0.87
C GLY A 85 7.57 -0.80 -1.92
N LEU A 86 7.02 0.34 -1.50
CA LEU A 86 6.57 1.42 -2.39
C LEU A 86 7.70 1.92 -3.27
N SER A 87 8.88 2.13 -2.71
CA SER A 87 10.04 2.64 -3.44
C SER A 87 10.56 1.63 -4.47
N VAL A 88 10.59 0.33 -4.12
CA VAL A 88 10.94 -0.77 -5.03
C VAL A 88 9.92 -0.88 -6.17
N LEU A 89 8.62 -0.93 -5.85
CA LEU A 89 7.54 -1.00 -6.84
C LEU A 89 7.51 0.23 -7.77
N SER A 90 7.84 1.40 -7.23
CA SER A 90 7.99 2.64 -8.01
C SER A 90 9.21 2.58 -8.92
N GLY A 91 10.31 1.97 -8.46
CA GLY A 91 11.48 1.67 -9.29
C GLY A 91 11.13 0.75 -10.46
N LEU A 92 10.37 -0.31 -10.23
CA LEU A 92 9.83 -1.16 -11.31
C LEU A 92 8.93 -0.37 -12.27
N ALA A 93 8.13 0.55 -11.75
CA ALA A 93 7.30 1.44 -12.56
C ALA A 93 8.14 2.42 -13.42
N VAL A 94 9.35 2.81 -12.98
CA VAL A 94 10.30 3.58 -13.80
C VAL A 94 10.79 2.74 -14.99
N ILE A 95 11.15 1.48 -14.76
CA ILE A 95 11.56 0.56 -15.83
C ILE A 95 10.43 0.45 -16.86
N LEU A 96 9.21 0.21 -16.40
CA LEU A 96 8.02 0.14 -17.25
C LEU A 96 7.77 1.46 -18.01
N ARG A 97 7.89 2.61 -17.34
CA ARG A 97 7.76 3.94 -17.96
C ARG A 97 8.79 4.14 -19.08
N ASN A 98 10.02 3.68 -18.89
CA ASN A 98 11.09 3.77 -19.89
C ASN A 98 10.80 2.87 -21.10
N LEU A 99 10.39 1.62 -20.86
CA LEU A 99 9.96 0.69 -21.92
C LEU A 99 8.77 1.21 -22.73
N LEU A 100 7.86 1.96 -22.08
CA LEU A 100 6.69 2.57 -22.72
C LEU A 100 6.97 3.97 -23.30
N HIS A 101 8.20 4.46 -23.21
CA HIS A 101 8.65 5.78 -23.67
C HIS A 101 7.76 6.94 -23.19
N ARG A 102 7.43 6.99 -21.88
CA ARG A 102 6.57 8.04 -21.30
C ARG A 102 7.33 9.09 -20.49
N LYS A 103 6.84 10.34 -20.47
CA LYS A 103 7.37 11.42 -19.63
C LYS A 103 6.66 11.44 -18.27
N LEU A 104 7.23 10.77 -17.25
CA LEU A 104 6.77 10.87 -15.86
C LEU A 104 7.97 10.99 -14.91
N ALA A 105 7.88 11.88 -13.93
CA ALA A 105 8.90 11.96 -12.88
C ALA A 105 8.76 10.79 -11.88
N TYR A 106 9.85 10.40 -11.22
CA TYR A 106 9.84 9.37 -10.17
C TYR A 106 8.81 9.68 -9.08
N GLN A 107 8.72 10.94 -8.65
CA GLN A 107 7.73 11.38 -7.67
C GLN A 107 6.28 11.11 -8.08
N GLN A 108 5.95 11.22 -9.37
CA GLN A 108 4.60 10.91 -9.86
C GLN A 108 4.35 9.40 -9.84
N LEU A 109 5.35 8.61 -10.28
CA LEU A 109 5.27 7.16 -10.21
C LEU A 109 5.10 6.66 -8.77
N TRP A 110 5.83 7.26 -7.82
CA TRP A 110 5.71 6.91 -6.41
C TRP A 110 4.32 7.17 -5.85
N LYS A 111 3.73 8.34 -6.15
CA LYS A 111 2.35 8.64 -5.78
C LYS A 111 1.35 7.69 -6.42
N MET A 112 1.53 7.40 -7.71
CA MET A 112 0.69 6.45 -8.44
C MET A 112 0.74 5.05 -7.84
N THR A 113 1.93 4.58 -7.47
CA THR A 113 2.14 3.29 -6.79
C THR A 113 1.48 3.25 -5.42
N ALA A 114 1.66 4.29 -4.60
CA ALA A 114 1.04 4.37 -3.28
C ALA A 114 -0.49 4.32 -3.35
N PHE A 115 -1.11 5.05 -4.27
CA PHE A 115 -2.57 5.05 -4.41
C PHE A 115 -3.10 3.79 -5.10
N SER A 116 -2.41 3.25 -6.10
CA SER A 116 -2.89 2.06 -6.83
C SER A 116 -2.89 0.79 -5.99
N LEU A 117 -2.06 0.70 -4.96
CA LEU A 117 -2.03 -0.45 -4.04
C LEU A 117 -3.26 -0.57 -3.16
N THR A 118 -4.10 0.47 -3.09
CA THR A 118 -5.35 0.43 -2.31
C THR A 118 -6.24 -0.74 -2.73
N ILE A 119 -6.44 -0.94 -4.03
CA ILE A 119 -7.30 -2.02 -4.55
C ILE A 119 -6.66 -3.41 -4.33
N PRO A 120 -5.41 -3.68 -4.78
CA PRO A 120 -4.69 -4.92 -4.48
C PRO A 120 -4.72 -5.33 -3.01
N MET A 121 -4.49 -4.37 -2.10
CA MET A 121 -4.43 -4.67 -0.66
C MET A 121 -5.82 -4.95 -0.07
N ILE A 122 -6.88 -4.34 -0.58
CA ILE A 122 -8.26 -4.70 -0.20
C ILE A 122 -8.56 -6.15 -0.63
N PHE A 123 -8.20 -6.54 -1.86
CA PHE A 123 -8.35 -7.93 -2.31
C PHE A 123 -7.55 -8.92 -1.44
N TYR A 124 -6.30 -8.57 -1.14
CA TYR A 124 -5.47 -9.37 -0.23
C TYR A 124 -6.12 -9.54 1.14
N LEU A 125 -6.62 -8.44 1.73
CA LEU A 125 -7.29 -8.46 3.03
C LEU A 125 -8.55 -9.33 3.00
N ILE A 126 -9.36 -9.21 1.95
CA ILE A 126 -10.56 -10.04 1.77
C ILE A 126 -10.18 -11.52 1.75
N PHE A 127 -9.21 -11.93 0.91
CA PHE A 127 -8.77 -13.33 0.85
C PHE A 127 -8.25 -13.86 2.18
N ARG A 128 -7.52 -13.01 2.92
CA ARG A 128 -7.02 -13.34 4.25
C ARG A 128 -8.15 -13.57 5.25
N ILE A 129 -9.19 -12.73 5.24
CA ILE A 129 -10.38 -12.90 6.10
C ILE A 129 -11.09 -14.22 5.81
N PHE A 130 -11.17 -14.62 4.54
CA PHE A 130 -11.75 -15.90 4.12
C PHE A 130 -10.78 -17.10 4.26
N GLN A 131 -9.59 -16.90 4.83
CA GLN A 131 -8.59 -17.95 5.03
C GLN A 131 -8.26 -18.72 3.75
N ILE A 132 -8.22 -18.02 2.61
CA ILE A 132 -7.89 -18.63 1.32
C ILE A 132 -6.38 -18.82 1.24
N GLU A 133 -5.92 -20.02 1.55
CA GLU A 133 -4.51 -20.39 1.51
C GLU A 133 -4.12 -20.94 0.14
N THR A 134 -3.98 -20.06 -0.84
CA THR A 134 -3.46 -20.44 -2.17
C THR A 134 -2.46 -19.42 -2.67
N VAL A 135 -1.52 -19.84 -3.53
CA VAL A 135 -0.54 -18.96 -4.20
C VAL A 135 -1.19 -17.72 -4.84
N TRP A 136 -2.45 -17.85 -5.26
CA TRP A 136 -3.27 -16.77 -5.82
C TRP A 136 -3.47 -15.57 -4.90
N ILE A 137 -3.38 -15.75 -3.57
CA ILE A 137 -3.53 -14.64 -2.60
C ILE A 137 -2.48 -13.55 -2.83
N ASN A 138 -1.27 -13.92 -3.25
CA ASN A 138 -0.19 -12.97 -3.51
C ASN A 138 -0.11 -12.57 -4.99
N LEU A 139 -0.38 -13.52 -5.89
CA LEU A 139 -0.24 -13.30 -7.33
C LEU A 139 -1.33 -12.38 -7.88
N LEU A 140 -2.59 -12.53 -7.45
CA LEU A 140 -3.69 -11.72 -7.97
C LEU A 140 -3.57 -10.23 -7.62
N PRO A 141 -3.30 -9.82 -6.36
CA PRO A 141 -3.02 -8.42 -6.04
C PRO A 141 -1.87 -7.82 -6.85
N LEU A 142 -0.80 -8.60 -7.06
CA LEU A 142 0.34 -8.16 -7.85
C LEU A 142 -0.04 -7.93 -9.32
N MET A 143 -0.83 -8.84 -9.91
CA MET A 143 -1.35 -8.68 -11.27
C MET A 143 -2.25 -7.44 -11.38
N ILE A 144 -3.13 -7.19 -10.41
CA ILE A 144 -3.98 -6.00 -10.36
C ILE A 144 -3.11 -4.73 -10.29
N TYR A 145 -2.07 -4.72 -9.45
CA TYR A 145 -1.14 -3.61 -9.35
C TYR A 145 -0.47 -3.31 -10.70
N PHE A 146 0.11 -4.32 -11.35
CA PHE A 146 0.79 -4.14 -12.63
C PHE A 146 -0.16 -3.70 -13.75
N PHE A 147 -1.39 -4.22 -13.76
CA PHE A 147 -2.42 -3.76 -14.68
C PHE A 147 -2.73 -2.27 -14.47
N LEU A 148 -2.97 -1.85 -13.22
CA LEU A 148 -3.31 -0.46 -12.89
C LEU A 148 -2.15 0.49 -13.22
N ILE A 149 -0.92 0.18 -12.79
CA ILE A 149 0.24 1.06 -13.02
C ILE A 149 0.51 1.23 -14.51
N THR A 150 0.40 0.15 -15.30
CA THR A 150 0.55 0.20 -16.76
C THR A 150 -0.50 1.11 -17.39
N LYS A 151 -1.78 0.90 -17.05
CA LYS A 151 -2.88 1.73 -17.57
C LYS A 151 -2.70 3.21 -17.24
N MET A 152 -2.28 3.52 -16.02
CA MET A 152 -2.08 4.91 -15.61
C MET A 152 -0.86 5.55 -16.29
N ILE A 153 0.25 4.83 -16.47
CA ILE A 153 1.43 5.33 -17.20
C ILE A 153 1.07 5.66 -18.65
N LEU A 154 0.25 4.84 -19.30
CA LEU A 154 -0.18 5.04 -20.69
C LEU A 154 -1.03 6.30 -20.91
N VAL A 155 -1.63 6.87 -19.85
CA VAL A 155 -2.39 8.13 -19.92
C VAL A 155 -1.49 9.32 -20.26
N PHE A 156 -0.22 9.27 -19.86
CA PHE A 156 0.73 10.36 -20.07
C PHE A 156 1.29 10.39 -21.50
N PRO A 157 1.70 11.56 -22.01
CA PRO A 157 2.23 11.69 -23.37
C PRO A 157 3.55 10.91 -23.55
N ARG A 158 3.79 10.48 -24.79
CA ARG A 158 5.07 9.86 -25.19
C ARG A 158 6.18 10.90 -25.21
N VAL A 159 7.41 10.44 -24.95
CA VAL A 159 8.61 11.19 -25.25
C VAL A 159 8.71 11.26 -26.78
N LYS A 160 8.74 12.47 -27.35
CA LYS A 160 9.10 12.68 -28.76
C LYS A 160 10.59 12.44 -28.92
#